data_AF-A0A1M5U446-F1
#
_entry.id   AF-A0A1M5U446-F1
#
_cell.length_a   1.000
_cell.length_b   1.000
_cell.length_c   1.000
_cell.angle_alpha   90.00
_cell.angle_beta   90.00
_cell.angle_gamma   90.00
#
_symmetry.space_group_name_H-M   'P 1'
#
loop_
_entity.id
_entity.type
_entity.pdbx_description
1 polymer ?
#
loop_
_entity_poly.entity_id
_entity_poly.type
_entity_poly.pdbx_seq_one_letter_code
_entity_poly.pdbx_strand_id
1 'polypeptide(L)'
;MIRSILLALSAATAAGILFVNLYNSTVDAPNWGADIPNSLVAARHYFTVANPGNFFRVVSPLNQVLALIAVIACWKSGNARYIALGSLVLAVLADAFTFGYFYPRNEILFVAPIEAGVDTVRQAWQEWSTMNWLRSVLCAANTVLAFVILITTSKKSAQ
;
A
#
# COMPACT_ATOMS: atom_id res chain seq x y z
N MET A 1 23.48 -4.16 -15.37
CA MET A 1 23.32 -4.88 -14.10
C MET A 1 22.69 -4.02 -13.01
N ILE A 2 23.34 -2.93 -12.56
CA ILE A 2 22.82 -2.08 -11.45
C ILE A 2 21.39 -1.54 -11.68
N ARG A 3 21.09 -1.06 -12.89
CA ARG A 3 19.76 -0.57 -13.26
C ARG A 3 18.68 -1.64 -13.08
N SER A 4 18.92 -2.86 -13.56
CA SER A 4 17.95 -3.96 -13.46
C SER A 4 17.70 -4.34 -12.00
N ILE A 5 18.74 -4.29 -11.15
CA ILE A 5 18.61 -4.52 -9.71
C ILE A 5 17.70 -3.46 -9.08
N LEU A 6 17.92 -2.17 -9.37
CA LEU A 6 17.09 -1.09 -8.84
C LEU A 6 15.61 -1.21 -9.25
N LEU A 7 15.36 -1.58 -10.51
CA LEU A 7 14.00 -1.82 -11.01
C LEU A 7 13.35 -3.05 -10.37
N ALA A 8 14.14 -4.12 -10.15
CA ALA A 8 13.65 -5.32 -9.46
C ALA A 8 13.32 -5.05 -8.00
N LEU A 9 14.14 -4.27 -7.29
CA LEU A 9 13.85 -3.84 -5.93
C LEU A 9 12.57 -3.02 -5.86
N SER A 10 12.40 -2.04 -6.75
CA SER A 10 11.17 -1.25 -6.85
C SER A 10 9.93 -2.13 -7.07
N ALA A 11 10.00 -3.06 -8.04
CA ALA A 11 8.89 -3.97 -8.33
C ALA A 11 8.58 -4.93 -7.16
N ALA A 12 9.61 -5.47 -6.51
CA ALA A 12 9.45 -6.36 -5.36
C ALA A 12 8.82 -5.64 -4.16
N THR A 13 9.27 -4.42 -3.85
CA THR A 13 8.70 -3.62 -2.76
C THR A 13 7.25 -3.22 -3.05
N ALA A 14 6.94 -2.80 -4.28
CA ALA A 14 5.57 -2.50 -4.70
C ALA A 14 4.65 -3.73 -4.57
N ALA A 15 5.12 -4.92 -4.96
CA ALA A 15 4.39 -6.17 -4.78
C ALA A 15 4.17 -6.51 -3.30
N GLY A 16 5.20 -6.33 -2.46
CA GLY A 16 5.08 -6.53 -1.02
C GLY A 16 3.99 -5.66 -0.39
N ILE A 17 3.95 -4.36 -0.74
CA ILE A 17 2.89 -3.43 -0.33
C ILE A 17 1.51 -3.93 -0.76
N LEU A 18 1.36 -4.34 -2.03
CA LEU A 18 0.11 -4.89 -2.55
C LEU A 18 -0.36 -6.11 -1.74
N PHE A 19 0.52 -7.08 -1.50
CA PHE A 19 0.13 -8.31 -0.80
C PHE A 19 -0.24 -8.07 0.66
N VAL A 20 0.45 -7.16 1.36
CA VAL A 20 0.02 -6.77 2.72
C VAL A 20 -1.34 -6.08 2.67
N ASN A 21 -1.59 -5.21 1.68
CA ASN A 21 -2.87 -4.54 1.56
C ASN A 21 -4.03 -5.51 1.25
N LEU A 22 -3.78 -6.50 0.39
CA LEU A 22 -4.71 -7.59 0.11
C LEU A 22 -4.97 -8.43 1.36
N TYR A 23 -3.92 -8.81 2.10
CA TYR A 23 -4.05 -9.51 3.37
C TYR A 23 -4.92 -8.73 4.36
N ASN A 24 -4.73 -7.41 4.47
CA ASN A 24 -5.59 -6.62 5.35
C ASN A 24 -7.05 -6.62 4.89
N SER A 25 -7.33 -6.65 3.57
CA SER A 25 -8.71 -6.74 3.06
C SER A 25 -9.34 -8.13 3.25
N THR A 26 -8.58 -9.20 3.08
CA THR A 26 -9.12 -10.57 3.04
C THR A 26 -9.08 -11.28 4.38
N VAL A 27 -8.16 -10.88 5.26
CA VAL A 27 -7.94 -11.51 6.56
C VAL A 27 -8.27 -10.52 7.68
N ASP A 28 -7.60 -9.38 7.73
CA ASP A 28 -7.72 -8.53 8.92
C ASP A 28 -9.09 -7.84 9.02
N ALA A 29 -9.54 -7.15 7.97
CA ALA A 29 -10.81 -6.42 8.00
C ALA A 29 -12.02 -7.32 8.32
N PRO A 30 -12.19 -8.52 7.73
CA PRO A 30 -13.25 -9.44 8.15
C PRO A 30 -13.17 -9.80 9.63
N ASN A 31 -11.97 -10.07 10.15
CA ASN A 31 -11.78 -10.37 11.57
C ASN A 31 -12.11 -9.16 12.47
N TRP A 32 -11.79 -7.93 12.06
CA TRP A 32 -12.12 -6.74 12.83
C TRP A 32 -13.63 -6.50 12.91
N GLY A 33 -14.37 -6.83 11.84
CA GLY A 33 -15.79 -6.56 11.71
C GLY A 33 -16.75 -7.68 12.13
N ALA A 34 -16.22 -8.86 12.46
CA ALA A 34 -17.03 -10.06 12.69
C ALA A 34 -18.03 -9.93 13.86
N ASP A 35 -17.64 -9.25 14.94
CA ASP A 35 -18.47 -9.04 16.14
C ASP A 35 -18.08 -7.72 16.83
N ILE A 36 -18.41 -6.57 16.22
CA ILE A 36 -18.10 -5.25 16.80
C ILE A 36 -19.02 -5.02 18.02
N PRO A 37 -18.46 -4.72 19.23
CA PRO A 37 -17.08 -4.25 19.46
C PRO A 37 -16.05 -5.32 19.84
N ASN A 38 -16.46 -6.52 20.25
CA ASN A 38 -15.59 -7.55 20.82
C ASN A 38 -14.43 -7.94 19.89
N SER A 39 -14.69 -8.14 18.60
CA SER A 39 -13.68 -8.51 17.61
C SER A 39 -12.63 -7.42 17.41
N LEU A 40 -13.03 -6.15 17.51
CA LEU A 40 -12.13 -5.01 17.41
C LEU A 40 -11.29 -4.83 18.68
N VAL A 41 -11.86 -5.08 19.87
CA VAL A 41 -11.11 -5.12 21.13
C VAL A 41 -10.02 -6.20 21.06
N ALA A 42 -10.35 -7.40 20.59
CA ALA A 42 -9.37 -8.46 20.37
C ALA A 42 -8.25 -8.05 19.39
N ALA A 43 -8.61 -7.39 18.28
CA ALA A 43 -7.63 -6.87 17.32
C ALA A 43 -6.71 -5.79 17.95
N ARG A 44 -7.25 -4.86 18.74
CA ARG A 44 -6.46 -3.86 19.47
C ARG A 44 -5.47 -4.51 20.43
N HIS A 45 -5.89 -5.55 21.15
CA HIS A 45 -5.00 -6.33 22.01
C HIS A 45 -3.89 -7.02 21.22
N TYR A 46 -4.21 -7.65 20.09
CA TYR A 46 -3.21 -8.26 19.20
C TYR A 46 -2.19 -7.24 18.68
N PHE A 47 -2.62 -6.03 18.36
CA PHE A 47 -1.80 -4.96 17.79
C PHE A 47 -1.05 -4.08 18.80
N THR A 48 -1.00 -4.48 20.08
CA THR A 48 -0.34 -3.70 21.16
C THR A 48 1.16 -3.52 20.94
N VAL A 49 1.86 -4.51 20.37
CA VAL A 49 3.31 -4.44 20.13
C VAL A 49 3.65 -3.93 18.73
N ALA A 50 2.96 -4.46 17.72
CA ALA A 50 3.16 -4.09 16.32
C ALA A 50 1.84 -4.21 15.56
N ASN A 51 1.67 -3.34 14.57
CA ASN A 51 0.51 -3.29 13.70
C ASN A 51 0.91 -3.04 12.24
N PRO A 52 0.00 -3.19 11.27
CA PRO A 52 0.31 -2.95 9.86
C PRO A 52 0.92 -1.56 9.60
N GLY A 53 0.57 -0.54 10.39
CA GLY A 53 1.16 0.79 10.30
C GLY A 53 2.68 0.82 10.54
N ASN A 54 3.22 -0.06 11.39
CA ASN A 54 4.67 -0.19 11.57
C ASN A 54 5.37 -0.59 10.27
N PHE A 55 4.78 -1.50 9.49
CA PHE A 55 5.29 -1.91 8.18
C PHE A 55 5.19 -0.76 7.16
N PHE A 56 4.00 -0.18 6.99
CA PHE A 56 3.76 0.82 5.94
C PHE A 56 4.54 2.12 6.15
N ARG A 57 4.82 2.54 7.40
CA ARG A 57 5.62 3.73 7.70
C ARG A 57 7.06 3.64 7.20
N VAL A 58 7.59 2.43 7.04
CA VAL A 58 8.96 2.20 6.55
C VAL A 58 8.95 1.84 5.07
N VAL A 59 8.10 0.88 4.70
CA VAL A 59 8.16 0.26 3.37
C VAL A 59 7.56 1.15 2.28
N SER A 60 6.51 1.94 2.58
CA SER A 60 5.89 2.80 1.57
C SER A 60 6.80 3.97 1.16
N PRO A 61 7.44 4.72 2.09
CA PRO A 61 8.44 5.71 1.71
C PRO A 61 9.64 5.12 0.97
N LEU A 62 10.12 3.93 1.38
CA LEU A 62 11.18 3.22 0.66
C LEU A 62 10.77 2.91 -0.79
N ASN A 63 9.54 2.45 -1.01
CA ASN A 63 9.02 2.19 -2.34
C ASN A 63 8.96 3.47 -3.20
N GLN A 64 8.56 4.60 -2.63
CA GLN A 64 8.56 5.88 -3.34
C GLN A 64 9.98 6.30 -3.76
N VAL A 65 10.97 6.12 -2.87
CA VAL A 65 12.38 6.40 -3.19
C VAL A 65 12.87 5.48 -4.30
N LEU A 66 12.57 4.19 -4.24
CA LEU A 66 12.93 3.23 -5.29
C LEU A 66 12.24 3.54 -6.63
N ALA A 67 10.97 3.96 -6.61
CA ALA A 67 10.24 4.41 -7.79
C ALA A 67 10.84 5.70 -8.38
N LEU A 68 11.27 6.65 -7.54
CA LEU A 68 11.98 7.84 -8.00
C LEU A 68 13.33 7.50 -8.63
N ILE A 69 14.10 6.60 -8.01
CA ILE A 69 15.36 6.10 -8.60
C ILE A 69 15.07 5.41 -9.94
N ALA A 70 13.98 4.66 -10.06
CA ALA A 70 13.56 4.03 -11.32
C ALA A 70 13.26 5.07 -12.42
N VAL A 71 12.62 6.20 -12.07
CA VAL A 71 12.41 7.33 -12.99
C VAL A 71 13.75 7.88 -13.48
N ILE A 72 14.67 8.18 -12.56
CA ILE A 72 15.99 8.72 -12.89
C ILE A 72 16.75 7.75 -13.81
N ALA A 73 16.75 6.45 -13.47
CA ALA A 73 17.41 5.42 -14.25
C ALA A 73 16.79 5.22 -15.65
N CYS A 74 15.50 5.52 -15.82
CA CYS A 74 14.78 5.40 -17.08
C CYS A 74 14.65 6.71 -17.86
N TRP A 75 15.17 7.83 -17.36
CA TRP A 75 14.92 9.17 -17.90
C TRP A 75 15.23 9.31 -19.39
N LYS A 76 16.33 8.70 -19.83
CA LYS A 76 16.78 8.69 -21.24
C LYS A 76 16.24 7.50 -22.06
N SER A 77 15.30 6.72 -21.54
CA SER A 77 14.86 5.44 -22.13
C SER A 77 13.52 5.50 -22.88
N GLY A 78 13.21 6.61 -23.54
CA GLY A 78 11.98 6.79 -24.32
C GLY A 78 10.73 6.59 -23.44
N ASN A 79 9.76 5.80 -23.91
CA ASN A 79 8.48 5.57 -23.21
C ASN A 79 8.64 5.00 -21.78
N ALA A 80 9.74 4.31 -21.47
CA ALA A 80 9.98 3.78 -20.13
C ALA A 80 10.00 4.86 -19.04
N ARG A 81 10.37 6.11 -19.39
CA ARG A 81 10.33 7.24 -18.42
C ARG A 81 8.92 7.56 -17.97
N TYR A 82 7.94 7.52 -18.86
CA TYR A 82 6.55 7.83 -18.54
C TYR A 82 5.89 6.72 -17.74
N ILE A 83 6.25 5.46 -18.01
CA ILE A 83 5.79 4.32 -17.21
C ILE A 83 6.38 4.41 -15.79
N ALA A 84 7.67 4.75 -15.65
CA ALA A 84 8.30 4.97 -14.36
C ALA A 84 7.68 6.15 -13.59
N LEU A 85 7.38 7.25 -14.27
CA LEU A 85 6.67 8.38 -13.66
C LEU A 85 5.27 7.96 -13.18
N GLY A 86 4.55 7.17 -13.98
CA GLY A 86 3.24 6.63 -13.60
C GLY A 86 3.32 5.76 -12.34
N SER A 87 4.32 4.88 -12.24
CA SER A 87 4.56 4.06 -11.05
C SER A 87 4.82 4.92 -9.80
N LEU A 88 5.71 5.93 -9.92
CA LEU A 88 5.96 6.87 -8.83
C LEU A 88 4.69 7.62 -8.40
N VAL A 89 3.92 8.14 -9.36
CA VAL A 89 2.67 8.87 -9.08
C VAL A 89 1.68 7.96 -8.35
N LEU A 90 1.50 6.72 -8.79
CA LEU A 90 0.60 5.76 -8.12
C LEU A 90 1.07 5.43 -6.70
N ALA A 91 2.39 5.29 -6.47
CA ALA A 91 2.93 5.08 -5.14
C ALA A 91 2.60 6.25 -4.19
N VAL A 92 2.80 7.49 -4.66
CA VAL A 92 2.50 8.70 -3.89
C VAL A 92 0.99 8.86 -3.66
N LEU A 93 0.17 8.60 -4.68
CA LEU A 93 -1.29 8.69 -4.56
C LEU A 93 -1.87 7.66 -3.58
N ALA A 94 -1.34 6.43 -3.56
CA ALA A 94 -1.77 5.41 -2.61
C ALA A 94 -1.50 5.84 -1.16
N ASP A 95 -0.37 6.50 -0.89
CA ASP A 95 -0.02 7.02 0.43
C ASP A 95 -0.84 8.27 0.77
N ALA A 96 -0.98 9.21 -0.16
CA ALA A 96 -1.84 10.39 0.04
C ALA A 96 -3.29 9.98 0.36
N PHE A 97 -3.81 8.97 -0.33
CA PHE A 97 -5.12 8.38 -0.04
C PHE A 97 -5.13 7.70 1.34
N THR A 98 -4.07 7.01 1.72
CA THR A 98 -3.92 6.42 3.05
C THR A 98 -3.97 7.45 4.17
N PHE A 99 -3.21 8.55 4.04
CA PHE A 99 -3.22 9.62 5.05
C PHE A 99 -4.55 10.37 5.08
N GLY A 100 -5.12 10.72 3.92
CA GLY A 100 -6.35 11.50 3.85
C GLY A 100 -7.59 10.71 4.25
N TYR A 101 -7.66 9.42 3.91
CA TYR A 101 -8.84 8.61 4.13
C TYR A 101 -8.71 7.66 5.31
N PHE A 102 -7.65 6.85 5.37
CA PHE A 102 -7.55 5.73 6.31
C PHE A 102 -7.09 6.14 7.70
N TYR A 103 -6.20 7.12 7.84
CA TYR A 103 -5.75 7.57 9.16
C TYR A 103 -6.91 8.05 10.06
N PRO A 104 -7.85 8.88 9.56
CA PRO A 104 -9.04 9.22 10.34
C PRO A 104 -9.88 8.03 10.76
N ARG A 105 -10.03 7.00 9.91
CA ARG A 105 -10.77 5.77 10.28
C ARG A 105 -9.99 4.91 11.26
N ASN A 106 -8.67 4.83 11.11
CA ASN A 106 -7.81 4.10 12.04
C ASN A 106 -7.84 4.72 13.44
N GLU A 107 -7.97 6.04 13.55
CA GLU A 107 -8.17 6.71 14.84
C GLU A 107 -9.45 6.22 15.52
N ILE A 108 -10.57 6.16 14.78
CA ILE A 108 -11.85 5.63 15.29
C ILE A 108 -11.73 4.13 15.64
N LEU A 109 -11.12 3.34 14.76
CA LEU A 109 -11.07 1.88 14.88
C LEU A 109 -10.09 1.41 15.96
N PHE A 110 -8.94 2.05 16.10
CA PHE A 110 -7.84 1.49 16.90
C PHE A 110 -7.37 2.38 18.05
N VAL A 111 -7.79 3.65 18.14
CA VAL A 111 -7.31 4.59 19.15
C VAL A 111 -8.43 5.09 20.06
N ALA A 112 -9.50 5.66 19.49
CA ALA A 112 -10.59 6.26 20.26
C ALA A 112 -11.33 5.23 21.15
N PRO A 113 -11.89 5.64 22.30
CA PRO A 113 -12.73 4.78 23.13
C PRO A 113 -13.93 4.23 22.36
N ILE A 114 -14.22 2.93 22.50
CA ILE A 114 -15.31 2.27 21.76
C ILE A 114 -16.66 2.47 22.47
N GLU A 115 -16.67 2.65 23.79
CA GLU A 115 -17.89 2.55 24.61
C GLU A 115 -18.95 3.62 24.30
N ALA A 116 -18.57 4.70 23.62
CA ALA A 116 -19.45 5.84 23.33
C ALA A 116 -20.09 5.82 21.93
N GLY A 117 -19.77 4.86 21.05
CA GLY A 117 -20.18 4.97 19.63
C GLY A 117 -19.97 3.74 18.77
N VAL A 118 -20.58 2.60 19.14
CA VAL A 118 -20.50 1.34 18.37
C VAL A 118 -20.94 1.50 16.91
N ASP A 119 -21.98 2.31 16.64
CA ASP A 119 -22.43 2.54 15.26
C ASP A 119 -21.41 3.34 14.44
N THR A 120 -20.77 4.35 15.04
CA THR A 120 -19.66 5.09 14.42
C THR A 120 -18.48 4.16 14.10
N VAL A 121 -18.15 3.24 15.01
CA VAL A 121 -17.09 2.24 14.80
C VAL A 121 -17.46 1.29 13.66
N ARG A 122 -18.71 0.82 13.62
CA ARG A 122 -19.21 -0.06 12.55
C ARG A 122 -19.17 0.63 11.19
N GLN A 123 -19.59 1.90 11.13
CA GLN A 123 -19.50 2.70 9.92
C GLN A 123 -18.05 2.90 9.48
N ALA A 124 -17.15 3.30 10.39
CA ALA A 124 -15.74 3.48 10.08
C ALA A 124 -15.09 2.19 9.55
N TRP A 125 -15.49 1.04 10.09
CA TRP A 125 -15.03 -0.27 9.60
C TRP A 125 -15.53 -0.56 8.18
N GLN A 126 -16.82 -0.33 7.90
CA GLN A 126 -17.39 -0.53 6.55
C GLN A 126 -16.70 0.37 5.52
N GLU A 127 -16.51 1.65 5.86
CA GLU A 127 -15.80 2.64 5.04
C GLU A 127 -14.35 2.21 4.78
N TRP A 128 -13.65 1.75 5.82
CA TRP A 128 -12.28 1.26 5.73
C TRP A 128 -12.21 0.03 4.83
N SER A 129 -13.05 -0.99 5.07
CA SER A 129 -13.06 -2.26 4.34
C SER A 129 -13.33 -2.05 2.85
N THR A 130 -14.34 -1.24 2.54
CA THR A 130 -14.71 -0.95 1.15
C THR A 130 -13.60 -0.20 0.42
N MET A 131 -13.07 0.88 1.02
CA MET A 131 -12.03 1.68 0.36
C MET A 131 -10.67 0.98 0.32
N ASN A 132 -10.40 -0.01 1.18
CA ASN A 132 -9.15 -0.74 1.10
C ASN A 132 -9.00 -1.51 -0.21
N TRP A 133 -10.11 -1.94 -0.83
CA TRP A 133 -10.09 -2.51 -2.17
C TRP A 133 -9.70 -1.50 -3.24
N LEU A 134 -10.18 -0.26 -3.16
CA LEU A 134 -9.73 0.81 -4.05
C LEU A 134 -8.22 1.07 -3.89
N ARG A 135 -7.73 1.09 -2.65
CA ARG A 135 -6.28 1.18 -2.37
C ARG A 135 -5.53 -0.02 -2.96
N SER A 136 -6.06 -1.24 -2.87
CA SER A 136 -5.47 -2.42 -3.51
C SER A 136 -5.36 -2.27 -5.03
N VAL A 137 -6.34 -1.66 -5.69
CA VAL A 137 -6.27 -1.38 -7.13
C VAL A 137 -5.13 -0.41 -7.46
N LEU A 138 -4.95 0.66 -6.66
CA LEU A 138 -3.84 1.59 -6.84
C LEU A 138 -2.48 0.91 -6.64
N CYS A 139 -2.35 0.09 -5.59
CA CYS A 139 -1.15 -0.70 -5.33
C CYS A 139 -0.88 -1.69 -6.47
N ALA A 140 -1.91 -2.38 -6.98
CA ALA A 140 -1.78 -3.34 -8.07
C ALA A 140 -1.34 -2.67 -9.37
N ALA A 141 -1.95 -1.52 -9.71
CA ALA A 141 -1.53 -0.73 -10.86
C ALA A 141 -0.06 -0.30 -10.74
N ASN A 142 0.35 0.16 -9.55
CA ASN A 142 1.76 0.50 -9.29
C ASN A 142 2.69 -0.71 -9.51
N THR A 143 2.37 -1.85 -8.90
CA THR A 143 3.13 -3.11 -9.05
C THR A 143 3.25 -3.51 -10.52
N VAL A 144 2.16 -3.45 -11.29
CA VAL A 144 2.16 -3.77 -12.72
C VAL A 144 3.10 -2.83 -13.48
N LEU A 145 3.00 -1.51 -13.27
CA LEU A 145 3.90 -0.57 -13.95
C LEU A 145 5.37 -0.83 -13.59
N ALA A 146 5.67 -1.10 -12.31
CA ALA A 146 7.02 -1.41 -11.86
C ALA A 146 7.60 -2.65 -12.58
N PHE A 147 6.83 -3.73 -12.70
CA PHE A 147 7.23 -4.92 -13.45
C PHE A 147 7.35 -4.68 -14.95
N VAL A 148 6.43 -3.91 -15.56
CA VAL A 148 6.50 -3.56 -16.99
C VAL A 148 7.79 -2.81 -17.30
N ILE A 149 8.22 -1.87 -16.46
CA ILE A 149 9.48 -1.15 -16.65
C ILE A 149 10.66 -2.11 -16.56
N LEU A 150 10.69 -2.98 -15.55
CA LEU A 150 11.74 -3.98 -15.38
C LEU A 150 11.88 -4.88 -16.63
N ILE A 151 10.77 -5.41 -17.14
CA ILE A 151 10.76 -6.34 -18.28
C ILE A 151 11.17 -5.63 -19.56
N THR A 152 10.59 -4.47 -19.85
CA THR A 152 10.82 -3.75 -21.12
C THR A 152 12.24 -3.19 -21.22
N THR A 153 12.84 -2.80 -20.10
CA THR A 153 14.21 -2.27 -20.08
C THR A 153 15.27 -3.37 -20.07
N SER A 154 14.98 -4.54 -19.52
CA SER A 154 15.90 -5.69 -19.54
C SER A 154 16.04 -6.32 -20.93
N LYS A 155 14.97 -6.31 -21.74
CA LYS A 155 15.02 -6.79 -23.13
C LYS A 155 15.93 -5.93 -24.03
N LYS A 156 15.95 -4.61 -23.81
CA LYS A 156 16.79 -3.68 -24.59
C LYS A 156 18.29 -3.79 -24.30
N SER A 157 18.68 -4.35 -23.16
CA SER A 157 20.10 -4.56 -22.81
C SER A 157 20.71 -5.86 -23.36
N ALA A 158 19.90 -6.73 -23.97
CA ALA A 158 20.33 -8.01 -24.55
C ALA A 158 20.46 -7.98 -26.08
N GLN A 159 20.15 -6.84 -26.71
CA GLN A 159 20.40 -6.54 -28.13
C GLN A 159 21.55 -5.54 -28.22
#